data_AF-A0A932U7Y4-F1
#
_entry.id   AF-A0A932U7Y4-F1
#
_cell.length_a   1.000
_cell.length_b   1.000
_cell.length_c   1.000
_cell.angle_alpha   90.00
_cell.angle_beta   90.00
_cell.angle_gamma   90.00
#
_symmetry.space_group_name_H-M   'P 1'
#
loop_
_entity.id
_entity.type
_entity.pdbx_description
1 polymer ?
#
loop_
_entity_poly.entity_id
_entity_poly.type
_entity_poly.pdbx_seq_one_letter_code
_entity_poly.pdbx_strand_id
1 'polypeptide(L)'
;KPYRRSLMQVYGATVVASPSDRTNAGRDILAQQPDSPGSLGIAISEAVEDAATHDDTNYSLGSVLNHVLLHQTVIGLEAYRQMEKAEDYPDYVIGCVGGGSNFGGLVFPYVRDKLAGRQIEIVAVEPAACPTLTRGVYAYDFGDTAGLTPLVKMYTLGHSFIPSAIHAGGLRYHGDSPLVSLLVNEGMISARAYAQNPVFEAAIAFARAEGILPAPESAHAIKAAIDLASDCKVAGERKTILFNLSGHGHFDLGAYDAYLGGTLEDYEYPREQIEAALAAVPKVGG
;
A
#
# COMPACT_ATOMS: atom_id res chain seq x y z
N LYS A 1 4.91 12.79 -11.52
CA LYS A 1 5.08 13.51 -10.23
C LYS A 1 6.45 14.22 -10.16
N PRO A 2 6.65 15.37 -10.85
CA PRO A 2 7.97 15.98 -11.00
C PRO A 2 8.58 16.51 -9.71
N TYR A 3 7.79 17.00 -8.76
CA TYR A 3 8.30 17.61 -7.53
C TYR A 3 9.05 16.63 -6.61
N ARG A 4 8.62 15.36 -6.54
CA ARG A 4 9.38 14.33 -5.79
C ARG A 4 10.72 14.01 -6.45
N ARG A 5 10.78 13.99 -7.79
CA ARG A 5 12.05 13.86 -8.52
C ARG A 5 12.98 15.03 -8.20
N SER A 6 12.47 16.27 -8.23
CA SER A 6 13.26 17.45 -7.86
C SER A 6 13.77 17.35 -6.42
N LEU A 7 12.93 16.91 -5.47
CA LEU A 7 13.33 16.72 -4.07
C LEU A 7 14.45 15.67 -3.93
N MET A 8 14.37 14.54 -4.63
CA MET A 8 15.43 13.53 -4.66
C MET A 8 16.75 14.12 -5.19
N GLN A 9 16.69 14.91 -6.26
CA GLN A 9 17.86 15.56 -6.85
C GLN A 9 18.47 16.64 -5.93
N VAL A 10 17.65 17.34 -5.15
CA VAL A 10 18.13 18.27 -4.11
C VAL A 10 18.97 17.55 -3.05
N TYR A 11 18.60 16.30 -2.71
CA TYR A 11 19.40 15.45 -1.82
C TYR A 11 20.58 14.75 -2.51
N GLY A 12 20.86 15.08 -3.78
CA GLY A 12 22.00 14.53 -4.52
C GLY A 12 21.72 13.19 -5.22
N ALA A 13 20.49 12.72 -5.25
CA ALA A 13 20.15 11.48 -5.93
C ALA A 13 20.04 11.67 -7.46
N THR A 14 20.45 10.63 -8.21
CA THR A 14 20.14 10.51 -9.63
C THR A 14 18.85 9.72 -9.80
N VAL A 15 17.94 10.21 -10.64
CA VAL A 15 16.63 9.59 -10.86
C VAL A 15 16.53 9.13 -12.31
N VAL A 16 16.28 7.84 -12.50
CA VAL A 16 16.08 7.22 -13.81
C VAL A 16 14.61 6.83 -13.95
N ALA A 17 14.02 7.13 -15.11
CA ALA A 17 12.67 6.66 -15.43
C ALA A 17 12.73 5.18 -15.85
N SER A 18 11.84 4.38 -15.29
CA SER A 18 11.70 2.95 -15.56
C SER A 18 10.42 2.71 -16.39
N PRO A 19 10.45 1.88 -17.45
CA PRO A 19 11.57 1.04 -17.90
C PRO A 19 12.72 1.86 -18.51
N SER A 20 13.97 1.51 -18.21
CA SER A 20 15.16 2.20 -18.75
C SER A 20 15.96 1.35 -19.74
N ASP A 21 16.83 1.97 -20.51
CA ASP A 21 17.78 1.27 -21.38
C ASP A 21 19.06 0.82 -20.65
N ARG A 22 19.16 1.09 -19.34
CA ARG A 22 20.35 0.81 -18.52
C ARG A 22 20.48 -0.66 -18.10
N THR A 23 19.37 -1.39 -18.00
CA THR A 23 19.33 -2.78 -17.53
C THR A 23 18.78 -3.72 -18.61
N ASN A 24 19.05 -5.02 -18.51
CA ASN A 24 18.45 -6.01 -19.42
C ASN A 24 16.94 -6.08 -19.19
N ALA A 25 16.48 -6.11 -17.94
CA ALA A 25 15.06 -6.12 -17.60
C ALA A 25 14.31 -4.94 -18.24
N GLY A 26 14.88 -3.73 -18.18
CA GLY A 26 14.31 -2.55 -18.83
C GLY A 26 14.32 -2.64 -20.36
N ARG A 27 15.43 -3.07 -20.97
CA ARG A 27 15.54 -3.26 -22.42
C ARG A 27 14.55 -4.31 -22.95
N ASP A 28 14.37 -5.42 -22.24
CA ASP A 28 13.46 -6.49 -22.65
C ASP A 28 12.00 -6.03 -22.64
N ILE A 29 11.62 -5.20 -21.67
CA ILE A 29 10.28 -4.60 -21.60
C ILE A 29 10.09 -3.60 -22.73
N LEU A 30 11.05 -2.70 -22.97
CA LEU A 30 10.96 -1.70 -24.05
C LEU A 30 10.94 -2.36 -25.45
N ALA A 31 11.58 -3.52 -25.62
CA ALA A 31 11.52 -4.28 -26.87
C ALA A 31 10.12 -4.84 -27.15
N GLN A 32 9.38 -5.21 -26.10
CA GLN A 32 8.01 -5.76 -26.22
C GLN A 32 6.94 -4.66 -26.22
N GLN A 33 7.14 -3.61 -25.42
CA GLN A 33 6.22 -2.50 -25.25
C GLN A 33 7.01 -1.17 -25.16
N PRO A 34 7.37 -0.56 -26.30
CA PRO A 34 8.16 0.67 -26.33
C PRO A 34 7.52 1.84 -25.57
N ASP A 35 6.19 1.90 -25.54
CA ASP A 35 5.41 2.93 -24.85
C ASP A 35 4.96 2.48 -23.44
N SER A 36 5.68 1.56 -22.81
CA SER A 36 5.31 1.05 -21.48
C SER A 36 5.24 2.20 -20.46
N PRO A 37 4.13 2.32 -19.70
CA PRO A 37 4.01 3.36 -18.67
C PRO A 37 4.86 3.06 -17.43
N GLY A 38 5.51 1.89 -17.39
CA GLY A 38 6.21 1.35 -16.23
C GLY A 38 5.27 0.80 -15.15
N SER A 39 5.86 0.09 -14.19
CA SER A 39 5.18 -0.38 -12.99
C SER A 39 6.17 -0.41 -11.82
N LEU A 40 5.68 -0.55 -10.59
CA LEU A 40 6.57 -0.69 -9.44
C LEU A 40 7.40 -1.97 -9.54
N GLY A 41 6.81 -3.08 -9.99
CA GLY A 41 7.53 -4.35 -10.15
C GLY A 41 8.61 -4.29 -11.23
N ILE A 42 8.41 -3.51 -12.30
CA ILE A 42 9.43 -3.27 -13.32
C ILE A 42 10.59 -2.47 -12.72
N ALA A 43 10.30 -1.37 -12.01
CA ALA A 43 11.33 -0.57 -11.37
C ALA A 43 12.13 -1.34 -10.31
N ILE A 44 11.48 -2.26 -9.58
CA ILE A 44 12.16 -3.19 -8.65
C ILE A 44 13.10 -4.12 -9.43
N SER A 45 12.63 -4.68 -10.56
CA SER A 45 13.43 -5.58 -11.39
C SER A 45 14.72 -4.90 -11.85
N GLU A 46 14.61 -3.68 -12.39
CA GLU A 46 15.77 -2.91 -12.82
C GLU A 46 16.71 -2.54 -11.67
N ALA A 47 16.17 -2.11 -10.51
CA ALA A 47 16.99 -1.73 -9.36
C ALA A 47 17.71 -2.92 -8.72
N VAL A 48 17.09 -4.10 -8.71
CA VAL A 48 17.72 -5.35 -8.26
C VAL A 48 18.80 -5.77 -9.25
N GLU A 49 18.56 -5.71 -10.55
CA GLU A 49 19.57 -6.02 -11.57
C GLU A 49 20.77 -5.08 -11.48
N ASP A 50 20.54 -3.77 -11.37
CA ASP A 50 21.60 -2.75 -11.24
C ASP A 50 22.48 -3.05 -10.01
N ALA A 51 21.87 -3.28 -8.84
CA ALA A 51 22.63 -3.61 -7.62
C ALA A 51 23.33 -4.97 -7.70
N ALA A 52 22.74 -5.98 -8.32
CA ALA A 52 23.36 -7.31 -8.43
C ALA A 52 24.53 -7.36 -9.42
N THR A 53 24.61 -6.38 -10.33
CA THR A 53 25.65 -6.31 -11.38
C THR A 53 26.76 -5.30 -11.07
N HIS A 54 26.67 -4.56 -9.96
CA HIS A 54 27.66 -3.57 -9.54
C HIS A 54 28.13 -3.82 -8.10
N ASP A 55 29.43 -4.08 -7.93
CA ASP A 55 30.03 -4.43 -6.63
C ASP A 55 29.99 -3.29 -5.58
N ASP A 56 29.79 -2.05 -6.04
CA ASP A 56 29.75 -0.83 -5.20
C ASP A 56 28.33 -0.41 -4.79
N THR A 57 27.32 -1.17 -5.21
CA THR A 57 25.91 -0.78 -5.11
C THR A 57 25.13 -1.82 -4.32
N ASN A 58 24.23 -1.35 -3.45
CA ASN A 58 23.31 -2.22 -2.72
C ASN A 58 21.87 -1.77 -2.97
N TYR A 59 20.96 -2.74 -3.08
CA TYR A 59 19.54 -2.46 -3.24
C TYR A 59 18.87 -2.21 -1.87
N SER A 60 18.28 -1.01 -1.71
CA SER A 60 17.50 -0.65 -0.52
C SER A 60 16.01 -0.85 -0.78
N LEU A 61 15.47 -2.01 -0.37
CA LEU A 61 14.05 -2.31 -0.50
C LEU A 61 13.19 -1.48 0.48
N GLY A 62 12.09 -0.90 -0.02
CA GLY A 62 11.25 0.04 0.75
C GLY A 62 9.96 -0.51 1.37
N SER A 63 9.60 -1.80 1.19
CA SER A 63 8.33 -2.35 1.71
C SER A 63 8.33 -3.89 1.74
N VAL A 64 7.17 -4.49 2.07
CA VAL A 64 6.80 -5.92 1.97
C VAL A 64 7.55 -6.85 2.94
N LEU A 65 8.88 -6.86 2.89
CA LEU A 65 9.68 -7.82 3.61
C LEU A 65 9.70 -7.57 5.12
N ASN A 66 9.88 -8.66 5.86
CA ASN A 66 9.79 -8.70 7.33
C ASN A 66 10.67 -7.66 8.02
N HIS A 67 11.90 -7.43 7.52
CA HIS A 67 12.81 -6.45 8.12
C HIS A 67 12.32 -5.01 7.94
N VAL A 68 11.63 -4.68 6.84
CA VAL A 68 11.04 -3.36 6.64
C VAL A 68 9.91 -3.14 7.64
N LEU A 69 9.04 -4.14 7.81
CA LEU A 69 7.97 -4.08 8.80
C LEU A 69 8.53 -3.97 10.22
N LEU A 70 9.59 -4.71 10.54
CA LEU A 70 10.31 -4.59 11.81
C LEU A 70 10.79 -3.16 12.05
N HIS A 71 11.44 -2.52 11.08
CA HIS A 71 11.89 -1.13 11.20
C HIS A 71 10.70 -0.17 11.41
N GLN A 72 9.58 -0.43 10.74
CA GLN A 72 8.36 0.38 10.87
C GLN A 72 7.60 0.15 12.19
N THR A 73 7.93 -0.87 13.00
CA THR A 73 7.26 -1.11 14.30
C THR A 73 7.40 0.05 15.29
N VAL A 74 8.36 0.95 15.07
CA VAL A 74 8.47 2.19 15.83
C VAL A 74 7.14 2.97 15.85
N ILE A 75 6.39 2.95 14.74
CA ILE A 75 5.07 3.58 14.63
C ILE A 75 4.12 3.01 15.69
N GLY A 76 3.95 1.70 15.72
CA GLY A 76 3.04 1.02 16.64
C GLY A 76 3.52 1.09 18.09
N LEU A 77 4.83 0.99 18.34
CA LEU A 77 5.40 1.07 19.68
C LEU A 77 5.21 2.46 20.30
N GLU A 78 5.36 3.52 19.50
CA GLU A 78 5.08 4.89 19.93
C GLU A 78 3.59 5.11 20.15
N ALA A 79 2.74 4.71 19.20
CA ALA A 79 1.29 4.83 19.31
C ALA A 79 0.76 4.10 20.55
N TYR A 80 1.26 2.89 20.83
CA TYR A 80 0.87 2.12 22.00
C TYR A 80 1.17 2.87 23.30
N ARG A 81 2.38 3.45 23.43
CA ARG A 81 2.75 4.27 24.61
C ARG A 81 1.97 5.58 24.68
N GLN A 82 1.61 6.18 23.54
CA GLN A 82 0.79 7.39 23.51
C GLN A 82 -0.65 7.11 23.96
N MET A 83 -1.22 5.96 23.57
CA MET A 83 -2.53 5.51 24.06
C MET A 83 -2.51 5.24 25.57
N GLU A 84 -1.46 4.59 26.10
CA GLU A 84 -1.29 4.42 27.55
C GLU A 84 -1.24 5.76 28.29
N LYS A 85 -0.53 6.75 27.75
CA LYS A 85 -0.47 8.11 28.32
C LYS A 85 -1.82 8.85 28.26
N ALA A 86 -2.66 8.52 27.28
CA ALA A 86 -4.01 9.05 27.17
C ALA A 86 -5.02 8.28 28.05
N GLU A 87 -4.57 7.24 28.77
CA GLU A 87 -5.43 6.33 29.55
C GLU A 87 -6.55 5.69 28.68
N ASP A 88 -6.25 5.43 27.41
CA ASP A 88 -7.21 4.94 26.42
C ASP A 88 -6.66 3.69 25.69
N TYR A 89 -7.53 2.96 24.98
CA TYR A 89 -7.16 1.81 24.18
C TYR A 89 -8.11 1.64 22.99
N PRO A 90 -7.61 1.32 21.78
CA PRO A 90 -8.45 1.26 20.60
C PRO A 90 -9.38 0.03 20.59
N ASP A 91 -10.65 0.26 20.22
CA ASP A 91 -11.55 -0.78 19.72
C ASP A 91 -11.21 -1.15 18.27
N TYR A 92 -10.78 -0.15 17.48
CA TYR A 92 -10.40 -0.31 16.07
C TYR A 92 -8.98 0.21 15.82
N VAL A 93 -8.17 -0.54 15.08
CA VAL A 93 -6.87 -0.11 14.56
C VAL A 93 -6.85 -0.21 13.04
N ILE A 94 -6.65 0.91 12.36
CA ILE A 94 -6.85 1.04 10.91
C ILE A 94 -5.57 1.56 10.24
N GLY A 95 -5.25 1.06 9.05
CA GLY A 95 -4.22 1.70 8.23
C GLY A 95 -4.27 1.24 6.78
N CYS A 96 -3.78 2.11 5.90
CA CYS A 96 -3.75 1.84 4.47
C CYS A 96 -2.67 0.83 4.10
N VAL A 97 -2.96 -0.05 3.14
CA VAL A 97 -2.01 -1.05 2.64
C VAL A 97 -1.68 -0.81 1.18
N GLY A 98 -0.39 -0.74 0.90
CA GLY A 98 0.16 -0.83 -0.46
C GLY A 98 0.97 -2.12 -0.57
N GLY A 99 2.11 -2.16 0.12
CA GLY A 99 2.82 -3.41 0.42
C GLY A 99 2.88 -3.72 1.93
N GLY A 100 1.95 -3.13 2.70
CA GLY A 100 1.75 -3.45 4.13
C GLY A 100 2.70 -2.83 5.15
N SER A 101 3.80 -2.18 4.77
CA SER A 101 4.84 -1.77 5.75
C SER A 101 4.37 -0.78 6.83
N ASN A 102 3.73 0.32 6.45
CA ASN A 102 3.18 1.30 7.40
C ASN A 102 2.08 0.71 8.29
N PHE A 103 1.26 -0.19 7.73
CA PHE A 103 0.17 -0.84 8.42
C PHE A 103 0.70 -1.85 9.43
N GLY A 104 1.55 -2.79 9.00
CA GLY A 104 2.25 -3.74 9.86
C GLY A 104 3.02 -3.04 10.98
N GLY A 105 3.71 -1.94 10.66
CA GLY A 105 4.41 -1.09 11.62
C GLY A 105 3.50 -0.55 12.72
N LEU A 106 2.28 -0.12 12.40
CA LEU A 106 1.28 0.31 13.40
C LEU A 106 0.69 -0.89 14.16
N VAL A 107 0.24 -1.93 13.46
CA VAL A 107 -0.72 -2.89 14.03
C VAL A 107 -0.09 -4.04 14.80
N PHE A 108 1.18 -4.37 14.57
CA PHE A 108 1.80 -5.56 15.21
C PHE A 108 1.74 -5.59 16.75
N PRO A 109 1.95 -4.46 17.47
CA PRO A 109 1.71 -4.42 18.91
C PRO A 109 0.26 -4.74 19.31
N TYR A 110 -0.73 -4.35 18.50
CA TYR A 110 -2.15 -4.63 18.75
C TYR A 110 -2.56 -6.04 18.32
N VAL A 111 -1.92 -6.61 17.30
CA VAL A 111 -2.06 -8.02 16.93
C VAL A 111 -1.62 -8.93 18.08
N ARG A 112 -0.48 -8.62 18.73
CA ARG A 112 -0.02 -9.33 19.93
C ARG A 112 -1.13 -9.37 21.00
N ASP A 113 -1.78 -8.24 21.25
CA ASP A 113 -2.83 -8.14 22.26
C ASP A 113 -4.10 -8.88 21.86
N LYS A 114 -4.47 -8.84 20.56
CA LYS A 114 -5.57 -9.63 20.02
C LYS A 114 -5.32 -11.14 20.19
N LEU A 115 -4.10 -11.60 19.91
CA LEU A 115 -3.69 -12.99 20.15
C LEU A 115 -3.72 -13.37 21.65
N ALA A 116 -3.51 -12.40 22.54
CA ALA A 116 -3.66 -12.59 23.98
C ALA A 116 -5.12 -12.53 24.48
N GLY A 117 -6.10 -12.45 23.57
CA GLY A 117 -7.54 -12.50 23.87
C GLY A 117 -8.20 -11.13 24.00
N ARG A 118 -7.50 -10.03 23.73
CA ARG A 118 -8.09 -8.68 23.76
C ARG A 118 -9.02 -8.49 22.56
N GLN A 119 -10.21 -7.94 22.80
CA GLN A 119 -11.19 -7.64 21.77
C GLN A 119 -10.79 -6.36 21.02
N ILE A 120 -10.31 -6.51 19.78
CA ILE A 120 -9.82 -5.42 18.93
C ILE A 120 -10.09 -5.79 17.49
N GLU A 121 -10.63 -4.85 16.72
CA GLU A 121 -10.77 -4.98 15.29
C GLU A 121 -9.61 -4.30 14.57
N ILE A 122 -8.96 -5.04 13.66
CA ILE A 122 -7.81 -4.56 12.90
C ILE A 122 -8.21 -4.56 11.44
N VAL A 123 -8.11 -3.40 10.80
CA VAL A 123 -8.67 -3.16 9.47
C VAL A 123 -7.60 -2.61 8.53
N ALA A 124 -7.18 -3.43 7.58
CA ALA A 124 -6.38 -3.02 6.44
C ALA A 124 -7.29 -2.37 5.39
N VAL A 125 -6.83 -1.28 4.77
CA VAL A 125 -7.64 -0.58 3.75
C VAL A 125 -6.84 -0.29 2.48
N GLU A 126 -7.47 -0.53 1.34
CA GLU A 126 -6.82 -0.51 0.02
C GLU A 126 -7.74 0.12 -1.04
N PRO A 127 -7.26 0.42 -2.25
CA PRO A 127 -8.10 0.94 -3.32
C PRO A 127 -8.81 -0.21 -4.06
N ALA A 128 -10.04 0.02 -4.50
CA ALA A 128 -10.76 -0.89 -5.41
C ALA A 128 -10.05 -1.05 -6.78
N ALA A 129 -9.20 -0.09 -7.15
CA ALA A 129 -8.35 -0.13 -8.34
C ALA A 129 -7.13 -1.06 -8.19
N CYS A 130 -6.75 -1.44 -6.96
CA CYS A 130 -5.67 -2.38 -6.68
C CYS A 130 -6.05 -3.23 -5.43
N PRO A 131 -7.05 -4.13 -5.57
CA PRO A 131 -7.69 -4.81 -4.45
C PRO A 131 -6.92 -6.07 -4.00
N THR A 132 -5.68 -5.89 -3.56
CA THR A 132 -4.74 -6.99 -3.27
C THR A 132 -5.22 -7.94 -2.16
N LEU A 133 -5.63 -7.42 -1.01
CA LEU A 133 -6.09 -8.23 0.13
C LEU A 133 -7.54 -8.67 -0.01
N THR A 134 -8.39 -7.87 -0.68
CA THR A 134 -9.83 -8.16 -0.80
C THR A 134 -10.20 -9.04 -1.98
N ARG A 135 -9.42 -9.03 -3.06
CA ARG A 135 -9.69 -9.79 -4.30
C ARG A 135 -8.50 -10.58 -4.85
N GLY A 136 -7.30 -10.44 -4.29
CA GLY A 136 -6.14 -11.24 -4.64
C GLY A 136 -6.21 -12.67 -4.09
N VAL A 137 -5.21 -13.48 -4.46
CA VAL A 137 -5.08 -14.87 -4.01
C VAL A 137 -3.90 -15.03 -3.07
N TYR A 138 -4.03 -15.89 -2.05
CA TYR A 138 -2.95 -16.19 -1.12
C TYR A 138 -2.02 -17.29 -1.68
N ALA A 139 -0.99 -16.88 -2.41
CA ALA A 139 -0.11 -17.76 -3.19
C ALA A 139 1.38 -17.43 -2.97
N TYR A 140 2.25 -18.33 -3.44
CA TYR A 140 3.66 -17.97 -3.62
C TYR A 140 3.79 -17.22 -4.93
N ASP A 141 4.37 -16.03 -4.89
CA ASP A 141 4.55 -15.18 -6.07
C ASP A 141 5.84 -14.34 -5.96
N PHE A 142 6.26 -13.75 -7.07
CA PHE A 142 7.41 -12.86 -7.11
C PHE A 142 7.08 -11.47 -6.55
N GLY A 143 8.05 -10.86 -5.88
CA GLY A 143 7.97 -9.47 -5.43
C GLY A 143 8.25 -8.43 -6.52
N ASP A 144 8.67 -8.87 -7.70
CA ASP A 144 9.04 -8.05 -8.84
C ASP A 144 8.50 -8.65 -10.15
N THR A 145 8.39 -7.82 -11.19
CA THR A 145 7.77 -8.24 -12.45
C THR A 145 8.65 -9.18 -13.28
N ALA A 146 9.98 -9.09 -13.17
CA ALA A 146 10.90 -9.95 -13.92
C ALA A 146 11.19 -11.30 -13.24
N GLY A 147 10.72 -11.50 -12.00
CA GLY A 147 10.93 -12.73 -11.23
C GLY A 147 12.37 -12.90 -10.73
N LEU A 148 13.06 -11.80 -10.44
CA LEU A 148 14.42 -11.80 -9.89
C LEU A 148 14.45 -12.02 -8.37
N THR A 149 13.35 -11.73 -7.68
CA THR A 149 13.21 -11.97 -6.25
C THR A 149 12.93 -13.45 -5.96
N PRO A 150 13.25 -13.94 -4.74
CA PRO A 150 12.71 -15.22 -4.28
C PRO A 150 11.18 -15.20 -4.23
N LEU A 151 10.56 -16.38 -4.33
CA LEU A 151 9.12 -16.50 -4.13
C LEU A 151 8.72 -16.18 -2.69
N VAL A 152 7.63 -15.42 -2.56
CA VAL A 152 7.11 -14.92 -1.30
C VAL A 152 5.66 -15.39 -1.15
N LYS A 153 5.30 -15.99 -0.01
CA LYS A 153 3.91 -16.37 0.29
C LYS A 153 3.14 -15.12 0.73
N MET A 154 2.25 -14.62 -0.13
CA MET A 154 1.50 -13.38 0.09
C MET A 154 0.16 -13.40 -0.62
N TYR A 155 -0.74 -12.48 -0.24
CA TYR A 155 -1.83 -12.10 -1.13
C TYR A 155 -1.24 -11.35 -2.32
N THR A 156 -1.70 -11.71 -3.53
CA THR A 156 -1.20 -11.14 -4.78
C THR A 156 -2.30 -11.01 -5.82
N LEU A 157 -2.21 -9.97 -6.65
CA LEU A 157 -2.94 -9.81 -7.92
C LEU A 157 -2.17 -10.42 -9.10
N GLY A 158 -0.98 -10.98 -8.86
CA GLY A 158 -0.02 -11.49 -9.84
C GLY A 158 1.10 -10.49 -10.12
N HIS A 159 2.36 -10.94 -10.16
CA HIS A 159 3.53 -10.07 -10.41
C HIS A 159 3.55 -9.35 -11.78
N SER A 160 2.72 -9.81 -12.71
CA SER A 160 2.48 -9.18 -14.03
C SER A 160 1.37 -8.12 -14.00
N PHE A 161 0.72 -7.90 -12.86
CA PHE A 161 -0.31 -6.88 -12.69
C PHE A 161 0.21 -5.48 -13.02
N ILE A 162 -0.57 -4.73 -13.81
CA ILE A 162 -0.30 -3.33 -14.12
C ILE A 162 -1.47 -2.49 -13.59
N PRO A 163 -1.21 -1.54 -12.67
CA PRO A 163 -2.24 -0.66 -12.14
C PRO A 163 -2.78 0.29 -13.22
N SER A 164 -4.05 0.66 -13.12
CA SER A 164 -4.67 1.62 -14.04
C SER A 164 -4.00 2.99 -13.99
N ALA A 165 -3.79 3.60 -15.15
CA ALA A 165 -3.15 4.91 -15.28
C ALA A 165 -3.99 6.07 -14.72
N ILE A 166 -5.32 5.89 -14.67
CA ILE A 166 -6.27 6.87 -14.12
C ILE A 166 -6.40 6.80 -12.59
N HIS A 167 -5.78 5.80 -11.95
CA HIS A 167 -5.80 5.66 -10.50
C HIS A 167 -4.84 6.63 -9.83
N ALA A 168 -5.39 7.59 -9.08
CA ALA A 168 -4.63 8.63 -8.39
C ALA A 168 -4.49 8.39 -6.88
N GLY A 169 -5.19 7.39 -6.33
CA GLY A 169 -5.21 7.07 -4.90
C GLY A 169 -3.93 6.44 -4.33
N GLY A 170 -2.91 6.18 -5.14
CA GLY A 170 -1.68 5.49 -4.69
C GLY A 170 -1.92 4.00 -4.46
N LEU A 171 -1.15 3.35 -3.57
CA LEU A 171 -1.36 1.94 -3.17
C LEU A 171 -1.46 0.96 -4.37
N ARG A 172 -0.43 0.95 -5.23
CA ARG A 172 -0.45 0.29 -6.55
C ARG A 172 0.35 -1.02 -6.64
N TYR A 173 0.82 -1.54 -5.52
CA TYR A 173 1.65 -2.73 -5.50
C TYR A 173 0.77 -3.98 -5.56
N HIS A 174 1.18 -4.97 -6.36
CA HIS A 174 0.36 -6.15 -6.67
C HIS A 174 0.26 -7.14 -5.51
N GLY A 175 1.26 -7.15 -4.62
CA GLY A 175 1.34 -8.04 -3.47
C GLY A 175 1.19 -7.31 -2.14
N ASP A 176 1.18 -8.05 -1.04
CA ASP A 176 1.28 -7.47 0.31
C ASP A 176 2.34 -8.21 1.14
N SER A 177 2.71 -7.67 2.30
CA SER A 177 3.66 -8.30 3.21
C SER A 177 3.23 -9.73 3.56
N PRO A 178 4.17 -10.70 3.64
CA PRO A 178 3.86 -12.06 4.08
C PRO A 178 3.20 -12.13 5.44
N LEU A 179 3.66 -11.28 6.37
CA LEU A 179 3.14 -11.23 7.72
C LEU A 179 1.72 -10.67 7.76
N VAL A 180 1.46 -9.59 7.01
CA VAL A 180 0.11 -9.03 6.88
C VAL A 180 -0.80 -10.03 6.18
N SER A 181 -0.34 -10.64 5.10
CA SER A 181 -1.07 -11.65 4.32
C SER A 181 -1.45 -12.86 5.17
N LEU A 182 -0.52 -13.36 5.98
CA LEU A 182 -0.80 -14.44 6.93
C LEU A 182 -1.90 -14.02 7.91
N LEU A 183 -1.78 -12.84 8.52
CA LEU A 183 -2.76 -12.36 9.51
C LEU A 183 -4.15 -12.12 8.91
N VAL A 184 -4.23 -11.74 7.63
CA VAL A 184 -5.50 -11.68 6.88
C VAL A 184 -6.05 -13.08 6.63
N ASN A 185 -5.21 -14.01 6.17
CA ASN A 185 -5.61 -15.39 5.90
C ASN A 185 -6.12 -16.12 7.16
N GLU A 186 -5.51 -15.84 8.32
CA GLU A 186 -5.93 -16.38 9.62
C GLU A 186 -7.13 -15.63 10.24
N GLY A 187 -7.71 -14.64 9.55
CA GLY A 187 -8.87 -13.88 10.03
C GLY A 187 -8.57 -12.92 11.19
N MET A 188 -7.29 -12.67 11.50
CA MET A 188 -6.89 -11.74 12.56
C MET A 188 -7.06 -10.27 12.12
N ILE A 189 -6.91 -10.02 10.82
CA ILE A 189 -7.04 -8.73 10.16
C ILE A 189 -8.12 -8.83 9.09
N SER A 190 -9.03 -7.85 9.06
CA SER A 190 -9.99 -7.68 7.97
C SER A 190 -9.46 -6.68 6.93
N ALA A 191 -9.89 -6.80 5.68
CA ALA A 191 -9.53 -5.88 4.61
C ALA A 191 -10.77 -5.19 4.02
N ARG A 192 -10.66 -3.91 3.66
CA ARG A 192 -11.69 -3.14 2.95
C ARG A 192 -11.09 -2.42 1.74
N ALA A 193 -11.84 -2.41 0.63
CA ALA A 193 -11.45 -1.67 -0.56
C ALA A 193 -12.39 -0.48 -0.80
N TYR A 194 -11.83 0.66 -1.22
CA TYR A 194 -12.60 1.87 -1.53
C TYR A 194 -12.34 2.38 -2.93
N ALA A 195 -13.39 2.90 -3.58
CA ALA A 195 -13.25 3.72 -4.78
C ALA A 195 -12.61 5.07 -4.43
N GLN A 196 -11.97 5.73 -5.40
CA GLN A 196 -11.13 6.89 -5.11
C GLN A 196 -11.93 8.17 -4.82
N ASN A 197 -13.07 8.42 -5.48
CA ASN A 197 -13.86 9.63 -5.19
C ASN A 197 -14.32 9.72 -3.73
N PRO A 198 -14.91 8.67 -3.11
CA PRO A 198 -15.22 8.68 -1.68
C PRO A 198 -14.00 8.89 -0.78
N VAL A 199 -12.83 8.40 -1.19
CA VAL A 199 -11.57 8.59 -0.45
C VAL A 199 -11.14 10.06 -0.47
N PHE A 200 -11.21 10.73 -1.62
CA PHE A 200 -10.89 12.16 -1.73
C PHE A 200 -11.93 13.04 -1.05
N GLU A 201 -13.21 12.66 -1.06
CA GLU A 201 -14.24 13.32 -0.27
C GLU A 201 -13.89 13.32 1.23
N ALA A 202 -13.55 12.15 1.76
CA ALA A 202 -13.08 11.99 3.14
C ALA A 202 -11.79 12.78 3.42
N ALA A 203 -10.85 12.79 2.48
CA ALA A 203 -9.61 13.55 2.60
C ALA A 203 -9.87 15.06 2.76
N ILE A 204 -10.78 15.63 1.97
CA ILE A 204 -11.13 17.05 2.05
C ILE A 204 -11.90 17.35 3.33
N ALA A 205 -12.82 16.48 3.75
CA ALA A 205 -13.51 16.63 5.01
C ALA A 205 -12.52 16.67 6.18
N PHE A 206 -11.56 15.74 6.20
CA PHE A 206 -10.50 15.69 7.20
C PHE A 206 -9.61 16.92 7.17
N ALA A 207 -9.14 17.35 5.99
CA ALA A 207 -8.28 18.53 5.87
C ALA A 207 -8.98 19.81 6.35
N ARG A 208 -10.30 19.94 6.12
CA ARG A 208 -11.09 21.08 6.61
C ARG A 208 -11.34 21.04 8.11
N ALA A 209 -11.48 19.85 8.69
CA ALA A 209 -11.71 19.68 10.12
C ALA A 209 -10.42 19.80 10.95
N GLU A 210 -9.35 19.15 10.51
CA GLU A 210 -8.11 18.94 11.27
C GLU A 210 -6.94 19.81 10.80
N GLY A 211 -7.06 20.49 9.66
CA GLY A 211 -6.02 21.38 9.12
C GLY A 211 -4.81 20.66 8.49
N ILE A 212 -4.83 19.33 8.41
CA ILE A 212 -3.77 18.53 7.79
C ILE A 212 -4.26 17.99 6.45
N LEU A 213 -3.53 18.26 5.37
CA LEU A 213 -3.77 17.65 4.05
C LEU A 213 -3.18 16.23 4.02
N PRO A 214 -3.99 15.16 4.00
CA PRO A 214 -3.48 13.79 4.02
C PRO A 214 -2.94 13.37 2.64
N ALA A 215 -2.03 12.40 2.60
CA ALA A 215 -1.70 11.72 1.34
C ALA A 215 -2.94 10.96 0.81
N PRO A 216 -3.13 10.83 -0.52
CA PRO A 216 -4.21 9.99 -1.08
C PRO A 216 -4.20 8.55 -0.54
N GLU A 217 -3.02 8.00 -0.27
CA GLU A 217 -2.85 6.71 0.38
C GLU A 217 -3.48 6.70 1.79
N SER A 218 -3.10 7.65 2.65
CA SER A 218 -3.61 7.76 4.02
C SER A 218 -5.10 8.08 4.09
N ALA A 219 -5.64 8.75 3.06
CA ALA A 219 -7.06 9.06 2.96
C ALA A 219 -7.95 7.80 2.94
N HIS A 220 -7.42 6.64 2.53
CA HIS A 220 -8.17 5.37 2.62
C HIS A 220 -8.45 5.01 4.09
N ALA A 221 -7.47 5.20 4.99
CA ALA A 221 -7.63 4.95 6.42
C ALA A 221 -8.60 5.96 7.05
N ILE A 222 -8.52 7.23 6.64
CA ILE A 222 -9.47 8.28 7.06
C ILE A 222 -10.89 7.90 6.63
N LYS A 223 -11.09 7.46 5.38
CA LYS A 223 -12.42 7.05 4.90
C LYS A 223 -13.01 5.93 5.75
N ALA A 224 -12.21 4.89 6.05
CA ALA A 224 -12.66 3.79 6.90
C ALA A 224 -12.93 4.22 8.35
N ALA A 225 -12.13 5.12 8.91
CA ALA A 225 -12.36 5.68 10.23
C ALA A 225 -13.68 6.48 10.29
N ILE A 226 -13.97 7.29 9.26
CA ILE A 226 -15.23 8.04 9.15
C ILE A 226 -16.44 7.09 9.04
N ASP A 227 -16.33 6.02 8.26
CA ASP A 227 -17.41 5.03 8.12
C ASP A 227 -17.68 4.35 9.46
N LEU A 228 -16.63 3.86 10.13
CA LEU A 228 -16.77 3.21 11.44
C LEU A 228 -17.32 4.17 12.49
N ALA A 229 -16.88 5.43 12.52
CA ALA A 229 -17.44 6.44 13.41
C ALA A 229 -18.92 6.70 13.13
N SER A 230 -19.33 6.68 11.86
CA SER A 230 -20.74 6.82 11.45
C SER A 230 -21.57 5.62 11.88
N ASP A 231 -21.05 4.40 11.72
CA ASP A 231 -21.70 3.17 12.18
C ASP A 231 -21.89 3.19 13.71
N CYS A 232 -20.85 3.57 14.46
CA CYS A 232 -20.91 3.72 15.91
C CYS A 232 -21.97 4.75 16.34
N LYS A 233 -22.08 5.88 15.62
CA LYS A 233 -23.11 6.89 15.87
C LYS A 233 -24.52 6.35 15.67
N VAL A 234 -24.74 5.55 14.62
CA VAL A 234 -26.05 4.91 14.35
C VAL A 234 -26.37 3.88 15.44
N ALA A 235 -25.38 3.12 15.89
CA ALA A 235 -25.54 2.13 16.96
C ALA A 235 -25.65 2.75 18.38
N GLY A 236 -25.32 4.04 18.54
CA GLY A 236 -25.26 4.69 19.85
C GLY A 236 -24.08 4.23 20.70
N GLU A 237 -23.02 3.73 20.07
CA GLU A 237 -21.84 3.20 20.75
C GLU A 237 -20.70 4.23 20.77
N ARG A 238 -20.00 4.30 21.92
CA ARG A 238 -18.76 5.05 22.03
C ARG A 238 -17.60 4.07 21.84
N LYS A 239 -16.81 4.29 20.78
CA LYS A 239 -15.66 3.46 20.40
C LYS A 239 -14.43 4.32 20.18
N THR A 240 -13.26 3.78 20.50
CA THR A 240 -11.96 4.42 20.24
C THR A 240 -11.40 3.88 18.92
N ILE A 241 -11.12 4.77 17.97
CA ILE A 241 -10.56 4.43 16.66
C ILE A 241 -9.15 5.01 16.56
N LEU A 242 -8.16 4.14 16.44
CA LEU A 242 -6.78 4.49 16.10
C LEU A 242 -6.54 4.24 14.61
N PHE A 243 -6.04 5.22 13.87
CA PHE A 243 -5.65 5.03 12.48
C PHE A 243 -4.27 5.61 12.17
N ASN A 244 -3.56 5.02 11.21
CA ASN A 244 -2.28 5.54 10.74
C ASN A 244 -2.47 6.64 9.68
N LEU A 245 -2.18 7.90 10.03
CA LEU A 245 -1.97 8.95 9.03
C LEU A 245 -0.55 8.82 8.44
N SER A 246 -0.39 7.92 7.48
CA SER A 246 0.92 7.49 6.96
C SER A 246 1.72 8.56 6.20
N GLY A 247 1.11 9.68 5.82
CA GLY A 247 1.81 10.78 5.14
C GLY A 247 0.91 11.97 4.81
N HIS A 248 1.56 13.05 4.36
CA HIS A 248 0.89 14.29 3.94
C HIS A 248 0.73 14.39 2.42
N GLY A 249 -0.26 15.17 1.96
CA GLY A 249 -0.61 15.31 0.54
C GLY A 249 0.09 16.42 -0.23
N HIS A 250 1.03 17.16 0.36
CA HIS A 250 1.65 18.34 -0.28
C HIS A 250 2.30 18.07 -1.65
N PHE A 251 2.77 16.84 -1.91
CA PHE A 251 3.36 16.45 -3.20
C PHE A 251 2.37 15.68 -4.12
N ASP A 252 1.11 15.60 -3.72
CA ASP A 252 0.04 14.88 -4.41
C ASP A 252 -1.12 15.80 -4.81
N LEU A 253 -0.88 17.13 -4.80
CA LEU A 253 -1.88 18.13 -5.17
C LEU A 253 -2.49 17.89 -6.56
N GLY A 254 -1.75 17.34 -7.52
CA GLY A 254 -2.33 17.00 -8.83
C GLY A 254 -3.47 15.98 -8.76
N ALA A 255 -3.48 15.07 -7.77
CA ALA A 255 -4.60 14.15 -7.57
C ALA A 255 -5.80 14.86 -6.92
N TYR A 256 -5.54 15.79 -5.98
CA TYR A 256 -6.57 16.66 -5.44
C TYR A 256 -7.16 17.60 -6.50
N ASP A 257 -6.34 18.14 -7.40
CA ASP A 257 -6.79 18.98 -8.51
C ASP A 257 -7.72 18.20 -9.44
N ALA A 258 -7.40 16.93 -9.74
CA ALA A 258 -8.27 16.06 -10.53
C ALA A 258 -9.62 15.82 -9.85
N TYR A 259 -9.62 15.58 -8.53
CA TYR A 259 -10.87 15.43 -7.76
C TYR A 259 -11.67 16.75 -7.75
N LEU A 260 -11.04 17.87 -7.40
CA LEU A 260 -11.68 19.19 -7.32
C LEU A 260 -12.19 19.67 -8.69
N GLY A 261 -11.51 19.28 -9.77
CA GLY A 261 -11.90 19.53 -11.16
C GLY A 261 -12.98 18.58 -11.69
N GLY A 262 -13.38 17.56 -10.91
CA GLY A 262 -14.38 16.57 -11.33
C GLY A 262 -13.90 15.63 -12.45
N THR A 263 -12.57 15.47 -12.61
CA THR A 263 -11.97 14.61 -13.64
C THR A 263 -11.43 13.29 -13.07
N LEU A 264 -11.62 13.06 -11.77
CA LEU A 264 -11.22 11.82 -11.13
C LEU A 264 -12.27 10.71 -11.38
N GLU A 265 -11.90 9.69 -12.13
CA GLU A 265 -12.79 8.59 -12.50
C GLU A 265 -12.66 7.42 -11.53
N ASP A 266 -13.75 6.96 -10.92
CA ASP A 266 -13.67 5.72 -10.15
C ASP A 266 -13.35 4.54 -11.05
N TYR A 267 -12.40 3.73 -10.62
CA TYR A 267 -11.96 2.55 -11.35
C TYR A 267 -11.93 1.36 -10.40
N GLU A 268 -12.75 0.36 -10.72
CA GLU A 268 -12.66 -0.95 -10.11
C GLU A 268 -11.90 -1.88 -11.07
N TYR A 269 -10.87 -2.55 -10.57
CA TYR A 269 -10.03 -3.37 -11.44
C TYR A 269 -10.85 -4.56 -12.01
N PRO A 270 -10.91 -4.75 -13.35
CA PRO A 270 -11.72 -5.78 -13.97
C PRO A 270 -11.28 -7.18 -13.51
N ARG A 271 -12.26 -8.02 -13.16
CA ARG A 271 -11.98 -9.40 -12.69
C ARG A 271 -11.17 -10.21 -13.70
N GLU A 272 -11.50 -10.10 -14.99
CA GLU A 272 -10.80 -10.81 -16.06
C GLU A 272 -9.31 -10.44 -16.15
N GLN A 273 -8.96 -9.18 -15.86
CA GLN A 273 -7.56 -8.74 -15.85
C GLN A 273 -6.80 -9.29 -14.64
N ILE A 274 -7.47 -9.40 -13.48
CA ILE A 274 -6.89 -10.10 -12.31
C ILE A 274 -6.65 -11.56 -12.68
N GLU A 275 -7.65 -12.26 -13.23
CA GLU A 275 -7.53 -13.68 -13.61
C GLU A 275 -6.40 -13.91 -14.63
N ALA A 276 -6.23 -12.99 -15.59
CA ALA A 276 -5.13 -13.04 -16.55
C ALA A 276 -3.76 -12.86 -15.89
N ALA A 277 -3.61 -11.89 -14.98
CA ALA A 277 -2.37 -11.68 -14.24
C ALA A 277 -2.05 -12.87 -13.32
N LEU A 278 -3.08 -13.44 -12.67
CA LEU A 278 -2.96 -14.63 -11.83
C LEU A 278 -2.51 -15.88 -12.59
N ALA A 279 -2.75 -15.95 -13.91
CA ALA A 279 -2.27 -17.07 -14.72
C ALA A 279 -0.73 -17.14 -14.79
N ALA A 280 -0.04 -16.02 -14.55
CA ALA A 280 1.43 -15.96 -14.47
C ALA A 280 1.98 -16.35 -13.09
N VAL A 281 1.13 -16.46 -12.06
CA VAL A 281 1.58 -16.80 -10.70
C VAL A 281 2.19 -18.21 -10.68
N PRO A 282 3.40 -18.38 -10.11
CA PRO A 282 4.07 -19.68 -10.04
C PRO A 282 3.25 -20.76 -9.33
N LYS A 283 3.13 -21.93 -9.96
CA LYS A 283 2.50 -23.11 -9.36
C LYS A 283 3.53 -23.86 -8.51
N VAL A 284 3.60 -23.51 -7.23
CA VAL A 284 4.44 -24.21 -6.25
C VAL A 284 3.64 -25.40 -5.69
N GLY A 285 4.22 -26.60 -5.72
CA GLY A 285 3.63 -27.79 -5.09
C GLY A 285 3.52 -27.60 -3.57
N GLY A 286 2.38 -28.00 -3.00
CA GLY A 286 2.13 -27.98 -1.55
C GLY A 286 2.77 -29.13 -0.79
#